data_AF-A0A7W0GAN0-F1
#
_entry.id   AF-A0A7W0GAN0-F1
#
_cell.length_a   1.000
_cell.length_b   1.000
_cell.length_c   1.000
_cell.angle_alpha   90.00
_cell.angle_beta   90.00
_cell.angle_gamma   90.00
#
_symmetry.space_group_name_H-M   'P 1'
#
loop_
_entity.id
_entity.type
_entity.pdbx_description
1 polymer ?
#
loop_
_entity_poly.entity_id
_entity_poly.type
_entity_poly.pdbx_seq_one_letter_code
_entity_poly.pdbx_strand_id
1 'polypeptide(L)'
;MRTTAELREGFLSFFEERGHRRFPSWSLIPPPEDPSTLFISAGMQPLKPYFSGAKQPPAPRFTTVQKVLRAGGKDTDLDEVGLTARHASMFEMLGNFSFGDYFKDGAIDYAWEFATEQMGLDGDRIWPTV
;
A
#
# COMPACT_ATOMS: atom_id res chain seq x y z
N MET A 1 11.85 -13.43 -6.18
CA MET A 1 12.24 -12.01 -6.37
C MET A 1 13.55 -11.76 -5.63
N ARG A 2 14.52 -11.05 -6.22
CA ARG A 2 15.87 -10.83 -5.68
C ARG A 2 16.27 -9.36 -5.53
N THR A 3 15.61 -8.45 -6.24
CA THR A 3 15.85 -6.99 -6.11
C THR A 3 14.59 -6.24 -5.66
N THR A 4 14.76 -5.04 -5.11
CA THR A 4 13.64 -4.15 -4.76
C THR A 4 12.79 -3.80 -5.99
N ALA A 5 13.41 -3.69 -7.17
CA ALA A 5 12.69 -3.44 -8.42
C ALA A 5 11.81 -4.63 -8.83
N GLU A 6 12.34 -5.85 -8.71
CA GLU A 6 11.58 -7.07 -8.97
C GLU A 6 10.44 -7.26 -7.96
N LEU A 7 10.65 -6.90 -6.68
CA LEU A 7 9.57 -6.96 -5.68
C LEU A 7 8.44 -5.98 -6.02
N ARG A 8 8.80 -4.76 -6.43
CA ARG A 8 7.83 -3.75 -6.85
C ARG A 8 6.98 -4.24 -8.02
N GLU A 9 7.64 -4.71 -9.08
CA GLU A 9 6.93 -5.17 -10.26
C GLU A 9 6.15 -6.45 -9.98
N GLY A 10 6.75 -7.41 -9.28
CA GLY A 10 6.09 -8.66 -8.90
C GLY A 10 4.81 -8.46 -8.10
N PHE A 11 4.79 -7.50 -7.17
CA PHE A 11 3.57 -7.13 -6.44
C PHE A 11 2.49 -6.54 -7.37
N LEU A 12 2.89 -5.62 -8.25
CA LEU A 12 1.95 -4.97 -9.17
C LEU A 12 1.35 -6.00 -10.13
N SER A 13 2.19 -6.81 -10.79
CA SER A 13 1.75 -7.85 -11.72
C SER A 13 0.85 -8.89 -11.04
N PHE A 14 1.21 -9.35 -9.84
CA PHE A 14 0.42 -10.31 -9.07
C PHE A 14 -1.03 -9.83 -8.86
N PHE A 15 -1.22 -8.56 -8.54
CA PHE A 15 -2.56 -8.00 -8.36
C PHE A 15 -3.24 -7.66 -9.70
N GLU A 16 -2.50 -7.26 -10.74
CA GLU A 16 -3.06 -7.08 -12.08
C GLU A 16 -3.66 -8.39 -12.63
N GLU A 17 -2.98 -9.53 -12.42
CA GLU A 17 -3.48 -10.87 -12.76
C GLU A 17 -4.77 -11.25 -12.01
N ARG A 18 -5.01 -10.64 -10.83
CA ARG A 18 -6.23 -10.79 -10.02
C ARG A 18 -7.30 -9.74 -10.35
N GLY A 19 -7.14 -9.02 -11.45
CA GLY A 19 -8.10 -8.04 -11.94
C GLY A 19 -8.02 -6.68 -11.24
N HIS A 20 -6.95 -6.40 -10.49
CA HIS A 20 -6.71 -5.07 -9.97
C HIS A 20 -6.18 -4.16 -11.09
N ARG A 21 -6.75 -2.97 -11.18
CA ARG A 21 -6.21 -1.94 -12.07
C ARG A 21 -4.99 -1.29 -11.43
N ARG A 22 -3.83 -1.37 -12.09
CA ARG A 22 -2.63 -0.64 -11.68
C ARG A 22 -2.80 0.86 -11.86
N PHE A 23 -2.48 1.62 -10.83
CA PHE A 23 -2.37 3.08 -10.90
C PHE A 23 -0.94 3.54 -10.57
N PRO A 24 -0.50 4.66 -11.17
CA PRO A 24 0.77 5.26 -10.78
C PRO A 24 0.68 5.82 -9.35
N SER A 25 1.84 5.92 -8.69
CA SER A 25 1.97 6.66 -7.44
C SER A 25 1.46 8.10 -7.60
N TRP A 26 0.62 8.55 -6.67
CA TRP A 26 0.25 9.95 -6.52
C TRP A 26 1.39 10.80 -5.97
N SER A 27 1.23 12.12 -6.06
CA SER A 27 2.12 13.11 -5.46
C SER A 27 2.29 12.89 -3.95
N LEU A 28 3.47 13.23 -3.41
CA LEU A 28 3.68 13.31 -1.95
C LEU A 28 2.97 14.50 -1.32
N ILE A 29 2.72 15.55 -2.12
CA ILE A 29 1.97 16.73 -1.69
C ILE A 29 0.48 16.41 -1.87
N PRO A 30 -0.30 16.42 -0.78
CA PRO A 30 -1.74 16.22 -0.84
C PRO A 30 -2.40 17.27 -1.74
N PRO A 31 -3.57 16.95 -2.30
CA PRO A 31 -4.28 17.90 -3.13
C PRO A 31 -4.77 19.08 -2.27
N PRO A 32 -4.95 20.29 -2.84
CA PRO A 32 -5.30 21.50 -2.08
C PRO A 32 -6.57 21.37 -1.21
N GLU A 33 -7.48 20.47 -1.58
CA GLU A 33 -8.70 20.15 -0.85
C GLU A 33 -8.51 19.29 0.41
N ASP A 34 -7.32 18.71 0.66
CA ASP A 34 -6.99 18.03 1.91
C ASP A 34 -6.09 18.92 2.80
N PRO A 35 -6.67 19.82 3.62
CA PRO A 35 -5.90 20.68 4.52
C PRO A 35 -5.42 19.94 5.78
N SER A 36 -5.80 18.67 5.96
CA SER A 36 -5.59 17.92 7.19
C SER A 36 -4.27 17.15 7.24
N THR A 37 -3.68 16.90 6.07
CA THR A 37 -2.45 16.11 5.95
C THR A 37 -1.34 16.96 5.36
N LEU A 38 -0.14 16.82 5.91
CA LEU A 38 1.04 17.55 5.42
C LEU A 38 1.65 16.85 4.20
N PHE A 39 1.76 15.52 4.28
CA PHE A 39 2.27 14.66 3.23
C PHE A 39 1.41 13.42 3.09
N ILE A 40 1.47 12.79 1.91
CA ILE A 40 0.90 11.46 1.72
C ILE A 40 1.73 10.43 2.51
N SER A 41 1.19 9.94 3.62
CA SER A 41 1.80 8.98 4.55
C SER A 41 1.40 7.52 4.28
N ALA A 42 0.40 7.29 3.42
CA ALA A 42 -0.09 5.95 3.08
C ALA A 42 -0.69 5.87 1.67
N GLY A 43 -0.62 4.69 1.05
CA GLY A 43 -1.19 4.39 -0.27
C GLY A 43 -2.70 4.60 -0.38
N MET A 44 -3.43 4.49 0.73
CA MET A 44 -4.89 4.67 0.75
C MET A 44 -5.35 6.12 0.74
N GLN A 45 -4.48 7.09 1.10
CA GLN A 45 -4.91 8.48 1.31
C GLN A 45 -5.47 9.14 0.04
N PRO A 46 -4.87 8.97 -1.16
CA PRO A 46 -5.46 9.46 -2.41
C PRO A 46 -6.80 8.80 -2.76
N LEU A 47 -7.12 7.68 -2.12
CA LEU A 47 -8.32 6.87 -2.36
C LEU A 47 -9.45 7.16 -1.38
N LYS A 48 -9.25 8.04 -0.38
CA LYS A 48 -10.27 8.46 0.60
C LYS A 48 -11.63 8.82 -0.02
N PRO A 49 -11.71 9.57 -1.15
CA PRO A 49 -13.01 9.90 -1.74
C PRO A 49 -13.79 8.68 -2.23
N TYR A 50 -13.11 7.61 -2.65
CA TYR A 50 -13.75 6.38 -3.09
C TYR A 50 -14.23 5.55 -1.90
N PHE A 51 -13.39 5.42 -0.86
CA PHE A 51 -13.77 4.70 0.36
C PHE A 51 -14.94 5.34 1.12
N SER A 52 -15.03 6.67 1.09
CA SER A 52 -16.14 7.42 1.71
C SER A 52 -17.42 7.45 0.87
N GLY A 53 -17.39 6.95 -0.38
CA GLY A 53 -18.51 7.04 -1.32
C GLY A 53 -18.72 8.44 -1.91
N ALA A 54 -17.85 9.40 -1.63
CA ALA A 54 -17.92 10.75 -2.17
C ALA A 54 -17.65 10.81 -3.69
N LYS A 55 -16.90 9.83 -4.22
CA LYS A 55 -16.67 9.62 -5.65
C LYS A 55 -16.84 8.14 -6.00
N GLN A 56 -17.32 7.84 -7.20
CA GLN A 56 -17.30 6.48 -7.70
C GLN A 56 -15.89 6.09 -8.13
N PRO A 57 -15.40 4.89 -7.74
CA PRO A 57 -14.08 4.43 -8.15
C PRO A 57 -14.06 4.06 -9.64
N PRO A 58 -13.00 4.38 -10.40
CA PRO A 58 -12.87 4.02 -11.82
C PRO A 58 -12.74 2.52 -12.13
N ALA A 59 -12.58 1.68 -11.11
CA ALA A 59 -12.58 0.21 -11.18
C ALA A 59 -12.84 -0.35 -9.76
N PRO A 60 -13.34 -1.60 -9.64
CA PRO A 60 -13.65 -2.19 -8.33
C PRO A 60 -12.41 -2.55 -7.50
N ARG A 61 -11.24 -2.69 -8.14
CA ARG A 61 -9.99 -3.15 -7.53
C ARG A 61 -8.81 -2.34 -8.03
N PHE A 62 -7.96 -1.80 -7.15
CA PHE A 62 -6.73 -1.07 -7.51
C PHE A 62 -5.48 -1.70 -6.92
N THR A 63 -4.35 -1.62 -7.62
CA THR A 63 -3.03 -1.90 -7.05
C THR A 63 -2.06 -0.75 -7.34
N THR A 64 -1.24 -0.39 -6.36
CA THR A 64 -0.26 0.69 -6.50
C THR A 64 1.00 0.43 -5.68
N VAL A 65 2.07 1.11 -6.07
CA VAL A 65 3.23 1.35 -5.22
C VAL A 65 3.35 2.85 -4.98
N GLN A 66 2.86 3.29 -3.83
CA GLN A 66 2.80 4.70 -3.46
C GLN A 66 4.09 5.13 -2.77
N LYS A 67 4.73 6.18 -3.27
CA LYS A 67 5.76 6.89 -2.49
C LYS A 67 5.10 7.56 -1.30
N VAL A 68 5.62 7.34 -0.10
CA VAL A 68 5.06 7.92 1.13
C VAL A 68 6.15 8.64 1.91
N LEU A 69 5.73 9.66 2.67
CA LEU A 69 6.60 10.43 3.53
C LEU A 69 5.99 10.55 4.93
N ARG A 70 6.71 10.06 5.94
CA ARG A 70 6.38 10.12 7.37
C ARG A 70 7.38 11.00 8.10
N ALA A 71 7.33 12.28 7.78
CA ALA A 71 8.22 13.30 8.33
C ALA A 71 7.45 14.48 8.94
N GLY A 72 6.24 14.23 9.45
CA GLY A 72 5.42 15.24 10.12
C GLY A 72 3.95 14.86 10.22
N GLY A 73 3.20 15.60 11.05
CA GLY A 73 1.79 15.31 11.32
C GLY A 73 1.59 14.13 12.26
N LYS A 74 0.46 13.44 12.11
CA LYS A 74 0.07 12.30 12.97
C LYS A 74 1.00 11.10 12.81
N ASP A 75 1.37 10.77 11.58
CA ASP A 75 2.22 9.62 11.27
C ASP A 75 3.63 10.14 10.95
N THR A 76 4.51 10.16 11.95
CA THR A 76 5.90 10.60 11.80
C THR A 76 6.85 9.55 12.37
N ASP A 77 7.86 9.21 11.58
CA ASP A 77 8.92 8.26 11.97
C ASP A 77 10.25 8.99 12.22
N LEU A 78 10.27 10.33 12.15
CA LEU A 78 11.50 11.15 12.08
C LEU A 78 12.49 10.89 13.22
N ASP A 79 12.00 10.76 14.45
CA ASP A 79 12.84 10.54 15.63
C ASP A 79 13.47 9.12 15.67
N GLU A 80 12.89 8.18 14.92
CA GLU A 80 13.33 6.78 14.87
C GLU A 80 14.30 6.50 13.71
N VAL A 81 14.38 7.42 12.73
CA VAL A 81 15.25 7.27 11.56
C VAL A 81 16.71 7.27 11.99
N GLY A 82 17.43 6.21 11.63
CA GLY A 82 18.84 6.02 12.00
C GLY A 82 19.05 5.37 13.37
N LEU A 83 18.00 5.26 14.20
CA LEU A 83 18.05 4.52 15.46
C LEU A 83 17.65 3.05 15.31
N THR A 84 16.88 2.74 14.27
CA THR A 84 16.34 1.39 14.05
C THR A 84 16.57 0.92 12.61
N ALA A 85 16.45 -0.39 12.40
CA ALA A 85 16.59 -1.02 11.08
C ALA A 85 15.32 -0.98 10.21
N ARG A 86 14.21 -0.38 10.70
CA ARG A 86 12.88 -0.50 10.07
C ARG A 86 12.17 0.82 9.80
N HIS A 87 12.63 1.92 10.37
CA HIS A 87 12.00 3.23 10.19
C HIS A 87 12.73 4.04 9.11
N ALA A 88 11.96 4.63 8.21
CA ALA A 88 12.42 5.52 7.16
C ALA A 88 11.48 6.71 7.07
N SER A 89 12.01 7.91 6.78
CA SER A 89 11.17 9.08 6.54
C SER A 89 10.43 8.94 5.20
N MET A 90 11.12 8.53 4.14
CA MET A 90 10.54 8.25 2.82
C MET A 90 10.67 6.77 2.48
N PHE A 91 9.58 6.16 2.02
CA PHE A 91 9.56 4.77 1.56
C PHE A 91 8.47 4.55 0.52
N GLU A 92 8.35 3.31 0.02
CA GLU A 92 7.30 2.91 -0.90
C GLU A 92 6.34 1.93 -0.22
N MET A 93 5.05 2.19 -0.35
CA MET A 93 3.99 1.36 0.19
C MET A 93 3.30 0.62 -0.97
N LEU A 94 3.50 -0.69 -0.99
CA LEU A 94 2.81 -1.62 -1.90
C LEU A 94 1.41 -1.85 -1.32
N GLY A 95 0.36 -1.64 -2.13
CA GLY A 95 -1.02 -1.76 -1.65
C GLY A 95 -2.00 -2.26 -2.70
N ASN A 96 -2.88 -3.16 -2.28
CA ASN A 96 -4.06 -3.61 -3.00
C ASN A 96 -5.33 -3.07 -2.33
N PHE A 97 -6.29 -2.60 -3.12
CA PHE A 97 -7.50 -1.95 -2.64
C PHE A 97 -8.72 -2.55 -3.31
N SER A 98 -9.75 -2.82 -2.51
CA SER A 98 -11.06 -3.31 -2.95
C SER A 98 -12.13 -2.27 -2.61
N PHE A 99 -12.99 -1.97 -3.59
CA PHE A 99 -14.10 -1.04 -3.43
C PHE A 99 -15.43 -1.77 -3.68
N GLY A 100 -15.99 -2.33 -2.61
CA GLY A 100 -17.26 -3.06 -2.67
C GLY A 100 -17.17 -4.41 -3.41
N ASP A 101 -15.98 -4.99 -3.47
CA ASP A 101 -15.71 -6.27 -4.13
C ASP A 101 -15.27 -7.33 -3.09
N TYR A 102 -14.03 -7.81 -3.08
CA TYR A 102 -13.57 -8.76 -2.05
C TYR A 102 -13.38 -8.07 -0.69
N PHE A 103 -13.48 -8.86 0.39
CA PHE A 103 -13.36 -8.39 1.76
C PHE A 103 -12.29 -9.19 2.52
N LYS A 104 -12.57 -9.65 3.74
CA LYS A 104 -11.58 -10.32 4.62
C LYS A 104 -10.95 -11.55 3.97
N ASP A 105 -11.75 -12.49 3.51
CA ASP A 105 -11.25 -13.77 2.99
C ASP A 105 -10.33 -13.53 1.79
N GLY A 106 -10.81 -12.82 0.76
CA GLY A 106 -9.98 -12.49 -0.41
C GLY A 106 -8.75 -11.62 -0.08
N ALA A 107 -8.84 -10.72 0.91
CA ALA A 107 -7.69 -9.92 1.31
C ALA A 107 -6.60 -10.76 1.99
N ILE A 108 -7.00 -11.70 2.86
CA ILE A 108 -6.08 -12.60 3.56
C ILE A 108 -5.47 -13.59 2.56
N ASP A 109 -6.29 -14.19 1.69
CA ASP A 109 -5.84 -15.15 0.67
C ASP A 109 -4.76 -14.55 -0.24
N TYR A 110 -4.99 -13.34 -0.76
CA TYR A 110 -4.01 -12.67 -1.61
C TYR A 110 -2.72 -12.30 -0.88
N ALA A 111 -2.83 -11.80 0.36
CA ALA A 111 -1.66 -11.44 1.15
C ALA A 111 -0.81 -12.68 1.49
N TRP A 112 -1.48 -13.78 1.87
CA TRP A 112 -0.83 -15.04 2.19
C TRP A 112 -0.13 -15.63 0.96
N GLU A 113 -0.85 -15.76 -0.16
CA GLU A 113 -0.30 -16.31 -1.41
C GLU A 113 0.90 -15.49 -1.90
N PHE A 114 0.81 -14.16 -1.86
CA PHE A 114 1.95 -13.32 -2.24
C PHE A 114 3.16 -13.55 -1.33
N ALA A 115 2.95 -13.62 -0.02
CA ALA A 115 4.03 -13.83 0.95
C ALA A 115 4.68 -15.21 0.83
N THR A 116 3.89 -16.29 0.77
CA THR A 116 4.44 -17.65 0.82
C THR A 116 4.82 -18.20 -0.55
N GLU A 117 4.05 -17.88 -1.59
CA GLU A 117 4.27 -18.47 -2.93
C GLU A 117 5.12 -17.56 -3.81
N GLN A 118 4.84 -16.25 -3.83
CA GLN A 118 5.56 -15.32 -4.71
C GLN A 118 6.88 -14.84 -4.12
N MET A 119 6.87 -14.52 -2.82
CA MET A 119 8.08 -14.14 -2.08
C MET A 119 8.84 -15.34 -1.52
N GLY A 120 8.20 -16.51 -1.38
CA GLY A 120 8.84 -17.72 -0.86
C GLY A 120 9.11 -17.66 0.64
N LEU A 121 8.34 -16.87 1.39
CA LEU A 121 8.47 -16.80 2.85
C LEU A 121 7.93 -18.10 3.48
N ASP A 122 8.67 -18.59 4.47
CA ASP A 122 8.23 -19.72 5.28
C ASP A 122 7.04 -19.31 6.15
N GLY A 123 5.88 -19.95 5.90
CA GLY A 123 4.63 -19.65 6.58
C GLY A 123 4.70 -19.82 8.10
N ASP A 124 5.52 -20.75 8.59
CA ASP A 124 5.71 -20.98 10.04
C ASP A 124 6.44 -19.83 10.74
N ARG A 125 7.01 -18.90 9.96
CA ARG A 125 7.70 -17.70 10.46
C ARG A 125 6.86 -16.43 10.35
N ILE A 126 5.63 -16.53 9.84
CA ILE A 126 4.70 -15.40 9.69
C ILE A 126 3.77 -15.35 10.90
N TRP A 127 3.68 -14.20 11.56
CA TRP A 127 2.85 -13.99 12.74
C TRP A 127 1.71 -13.01 12.45
N PRO A 128 0.45 -13.48 12.33
CA PRO A 128 -0.70 -12.60 12.17
C PRO A 128 -1.14 -12.00 13.51
N THR A 129 -1.75 -10.82 13.46
CA THR A 129 -2.45 -10.17 14.60
C THR A 129 -3.84 -9.72 14.12
N VAL A 130 -4.86 -9.82 14.99
CA VAL A 130 -6.28 -9.54 14.67
C VAL A 130 -6.91 -8.53 15.63
#